data_AF-A0A832UQ81-F1
#
_entry.id   AF-A0A832UQ81-F1
#
_cell.length_a   1.000
_cell.length_b   1.000
_cell.length_c   1.000
_cell.angle_alpha   90.00
_cell.angle_beta   90.00
_cell.angle_gamma   90.00
#
_symmetry.space_group_name_H-M   'P 1'
#
loop_
_entity.id
_entity.type
_entity.pdbx_description
1 polymer ?
#
loop_
_entity_poly.entity_id
_entity_poly.type
_entity_poly.pdbx_seq_one_letter_code
_entity_poly.pdbx_strand_id
1 'polypeptide(L)'
;MREEKITMALLPPSLLNVISSEGLNSLETVIAVGERCTNENVKKWAPGRNFFNGYGPAEGTVSVSAYLTNADEPPRPLGPAVGRTFENIEIYILDSALNPLPIGVPGEMCLGGICIARGYLNQEDRAKEKFVDHPYRC
;
A
#
# COMPACT_ATOMS: atom_id res chain seq x y z
N MET A 1 8.61 -8.17 -20.17
CA MET A 1 7.22 -8.53 -19.81
C MET A 1 6.54 -9.38 -20.88
N ARG A 2 6.51 -8.95 -22.14
CA ARG A 2 5.85 -9.71 -23.23
C ARG A 2 6.53 -11.04 -23.56
N GLU A 3 7.85 -11.00 -23.78
CA GLU A 3 8.65 -12.18 -24.15
C GLU A 3 8.58 -13.29 -23.10
N GLU A 4 8.82 -12.92 -21.84
CA GLU A 4 8.76 -13.81 -20.68
C GLU A 4 7.34 -14.14 -20.20
N LYS A 5 6.29 -13.64 -20.88
CA LYS A 5 4.87 -13.85 -20.51
C LYS A 5 4.58 -13.62 -19.02
N ILE A 6 5.10 -12.53 -18.48
CA ILE A 6 4.91 -12.16 -17.07
C ILE A 6 3.42 -12.05 -16.76
N THR A 7 2.98 -12.66 -15.65
CA THR A 7 1.58 -12.67 -15.18
C THR A 7 1.32 -11.67 -14.07
N MET A 8 2.35 -11.28 -13.33
CA MET A 8 2.26 -10.35 -12.21
C MET A 8 3.41 -9.36 -12.21
N ALA A 9 3.12 -8.08 -11.97
CA ALA A 9 4.12 -7.04 -11.80
C ALA A 9 3.82 -6.15 -10.60
N LEU A 10 4.85 -5.85 -9.82
CA LEU A 10 4.80 -4.86 -8.73
C LEU A 10 5.68 -3.69 -9.13
N LEU A 11 5.09 -2.49 -9.27
CA LEU A 11 5.73 -1.34 -9.89
C LEU A 11 5.34 -0.05 -9.16
N PRO A 12 6.23 0.96 -9.09
CA PRO A 12 5.85 2.28 -8.60
C PRO A 12 4.89 2.97 -9.60
N PRO A 13 3.89 3.74 -9.13
CA PRO A 13 3.01 4.58 -9.96
C PRO A 13 3.73 5.43 -11.01
N SER A 14 4.89 6.02 -10.69
CA SER A 14 5.70 6.81 -11.62
C SER A 14 6.13 6.01 -12.85
N LEU A 15 6.47 4.73 -12.68
CA LEU A 15 6.84 3.86 -13.79
C LEU A 15 5.63 3.47 -14.65
N LEU A 16 4.46 3.27 -14.02
CA LEU A 16 3.20 3.02 -14.72
C LEU A 16 2.79 4.17 -15.65
N ASN A 17 3.22 5.40 -15.36
CA ASN A 17 2.96 6.57 -16.21
C ASN A 17 3.75 6.51 -17.52
N VAL A 18 5.01 6.05 -17.47
CA VAL A 18 5.92 6.13 -18.63
C VAL A 18 5.91 4.87 -19.51
N ILE A 19 5.64 3.69 -18.96
CA ILE A 19 5.61 2.44 -19.76
C ILE A 19 4.23 2.20 -20.37
N SER A 20 4.15 1.49 -21.51
CA SER A 20 2.87 1.15 -22.15
C SER A 20 2.19 -0.05 -21.47
N SER A 21 0.87 0.03 -21.31
CA SER A 21 0.04 -1.09 -20.85
C SER A 21 -0.47 -1.98 -21.98
N GLU A 22 -0.17 -1.62 -23.24
CA GLU A 22 -0.62 -2.33 -24.45
C GLU A 22 0.18 -3.60 -24.70
N GLY A 23 -0.43 -4.58 -25.36
CA GLY A 23 0.23 -5.83 -25.77
C GLY A 23 0.76 -6.69 -24.62
N LEU A 24 0.32 -6.42 -23.38
CA LEU A 24 0.67 -7.18 -22.17
C LEU A 24 -0.43 -8.20 -21.83
N ASN A 25 -0.83 -9.02 -22.81
CA ASN A 25 -2.00 -9.89 -22.69
C ASN A 25 -1.84 -11.01 -21.65
N SER A 26 -0.60 -11.36 -21.28
CA SER A 26 -0.31 -12.32 -20.22
C SER A 26 -0.37 -11.71 -18.82
N LEU A 27 -0.34 -10.38 -18.71
CA LEU A 27 -0.22 -9.69 -17.43
C LEU A 27 -1.58 -9.57 -16.76
N GLU A 28 -1.84 -10.48 -15.84
CA GLU A 28 -3.12 -10.63 -15.13
C GLU A 28 -3.22 -9.72 -13.90
N THR A 29 -2.09 -9.41 -13.26
CA THR A 29 -2.07 -8.62 -12.01
C THR A 29 -1.01 -7.54 -12.03
N VAL A 30 -1.41 -6.32 -11.67
CA VAL A 30 -0.52 -5.18 -11.45
C VAL A 30 -0.73 -4.65 -10.05
N ILE A 31 0.35 -4.50 -9.29
CA ILE A 31 0.33 -3.87 -7.98
C ILE A 31 1.13 -2.57 -8.05
N ALA A 32 0.43 -1.45 -7.87
CA ALA A 32 1.03 -0.14 -7.67
C ALA A 32 1.35 0.05 -6.19
N VAL A 33 2.61 0.32 -5.83
CA VAL A 33 3.03 0.50 -4.42
C VAL A 33 4.22 1.46 -4.32
N GLY A 34 4.43 2.04 -3.14
CA GLY A 34 5.60 2.86 -2.82
C GLY A 34 5.44 4.36 -3.12
N GLU A 35 4.43 4.74 -3.90
CA GLU A 35 4.09 6.14 -4.18
C GLU A 35 2.56 6.30 -4.23
N ARG A 36 2.09 7.54 -4.33
CA ARG A 36 0.67 7.82 -4.54
C ARG A 36 0.22 7.30 -5.91
N CYS A 37 -0.70 6.34 -5.92
CA CYS A 37 -1.41 5.92 -7.12
C CYS A 37 -2.48 6.95 -7.52
N THR A 38 -2.62 7.23 -8.82
CA THR A 38 -3.58 8.20 -9.35
C THR A 38 -4.75 7.51 -10.07
N ASN A 39 -5.85 8.25 -10.29
CA ASN A 39 -6.96 7.76 -11.11
C ASN A 39 -6.52 7.46 -12.57
N GLU A 40 -5.49 8.15 -13.06
CA GLU A 40 -4.93 7.89 -14.40
C GLU A 40 -4.18 6.55 -14.47
N ASN A 41 -3.46 6.18 -13.39
CA ASN A 41 -2.87 4.84 -13.29
C ASN A 41 -3.95 3.78 -13.39
N VAL A 42 -5.04 3.91 -12.62
CA VAL A 42 -6.17 2.99 -12.64
C VAL A 42 -6.78 2.90 -14.04
N LYS A 43 -7.10 4.04 -14.67
CA LYS A 43 -7.68 4.07 -16.02
C LYS A 43 -6.80 3.37 -17.06
N LYS A 44 -5.47 3.52 -16.96
CA LYS A 44 -4.51 2.96 -17.91
C LYS A 44 -4.23 1.47 -17.69
N TRP A 45 -4.25 1.01 -16.44
CA TRP A 45 -3.73 -0.30 -16.05
C TRP A 45 -4.76 -1.27 -15.48
N ALA A 46 -5.93 -0.82 -15.04
CA ALA A 46 -6.98 -1.70 -14.56
C ALA A 46 -7.80 -2.42 -15.66
N PRO A 47 -7.98 -1.88 -16.89
CA PRO A 47 -8.75 -2.59 -17.90
C PRO A 47 -8.20 -4.00 -18.20
N GLY A 48 -9.08 -5.00 -18.08
CA GLY A 48 -8.82 -6.40 -18.42
C GLY A 48 -7.90 -7.15 -17.47
N ARG A 49 -7.61 -6.62 -16.27
CA ARG A 49 -6.68 -7.23 -15.31
C ARG A 49 -6.97 -6.80 -13.87
N ASN A 50 -6.37 -7.49 -12.90
CA ASN A 50 -6.44 -7.09 -11.50
C ASN A 50 -5.46 -5.94 -11.26
N PHE A 51 -5.96 -4.80 -10.76
CA PHE A 51 -5.13 -3.67 -10.40
C PHE A 51 -5.25 -3.37 -8.91
N PHE A 52 -4.18 -3.58 -8.18
CA PHE A 52 -4.10 -3.29 -6.75
C PHE A 52 -3.33 -2.01 -6.51
N ASN A 53 -3.88 -1.15 -5.66
CA ASN A 53 -3.11 -0.09 -5.01
C ASN A 53 -2.71 -0.58 -3.61
N GLY A 54 -1.41 -0.82 -3.43
CA GLY A 54 -0.83 -1.32 -2.19
C GLY A 54 -0.13 -0.23 -1.39
N TYR A 55 -0.01 -0.46 -0.09
CA TYR A 55 0.76 0.40 0.81
C TYR A 55 1.54 -0.46 1.80
N GLY A 56 2.78 -0.06 2.05
CA GLY A 56 3.56 -0.54 3.18
C GLY A 56 4.93 0.11 3.25
N PRO A 57 5.39 0.49 4.45
CA PRO A 57 6.77 0.89 4.67
C PRO A 57 7.69 -0.34 4.76
N ALA A 58 9.00 -0.13 4.66
CA ALA A 58 9.97 -1.21 4.86
C ALA A 58 9.90 -1.79 6.28
N GLU A 59 9.60 -0.93 7.26
CA GLU A 59 9.38 -1.25 8.67
C GLU A 59 8.18 -2.18 8.91
N GLY A 60 7.24 -2.25 7.96
CA GLY A 60 6.08 -3.14 7.95
C GLY A 60 6.20 -4.30 6.96
N THR A 61 7.43 -4.68 6.58
CA THR A 61 7.71 -5.81 5.66
C THR A 61 7.01 -5.67 4.30
N VAL A 62 7.43 -4.64 3.54
CA VAL A 62 7.08 -4.41 2.12
C VAL A 62 5.67 -3.89 1.87
N SER A 63 4.63 -4.65 2.20
CA SER A 63 3.24 -4.27 1.93
C SER A 63 2.35 -4.76 3.06
N VAL A 64 1.54 -3.87 3.60
CA VAL A 64 0.66 -4.14 4.76
C VAL A 64 -0.81 -4.09 4.40
N SER A 65 -1.17 -3.39 3.32
CA SER A 65 -2.54 -3.27 2.84
C SER A 65 -2.61 -3.18 1.33
N ALA A 66 -3.77 -3.57 0.79
CA ALA A 66 -4.07 -3.39 -0.62
C ALA A 66 -5.56 -3.13 -0.87
N TYR A 67 -5.83 -2.39 -1.94
CA TYR A 67 -7.17 -2.17 -2.50
C TYR A 67 -7.20 -2.67 -3.94
N LEU A 68 -8.08 -3.62 -4.23
CA LEU A 68 -8.40 -3.99 -5.61
C LEU A 68 -9.33 -2.94 -6.19
N THR A 69 -8.93 -2.33 -7.30
CA THR A 69 -9.75 -1.34 -8.01
C THR A 69 -9.88 -1.67 -9.49
N ASN A 70 -10.88 -1.08 -10.14
CA ASN A 70 -11.16 -1.28 -11.55
C ASN A 70 -11.42 0.05 -12.27
N ALA A 71 -11.42 0.03 -13.61
CA ALA A 71 -11.57 1.21 -14.44
C ALA A 71 -12.99 1.83 -14.43
N ASP A 72 -13.99 1.07 -13.95
CA ASP A 72 -15.38 1.50 -13.88
C ASP A 72 -15.72 2.20 -12.55
N GLU A 73 -14.83 2.12 -11.56
CA GLU A 73 -14.99 2.84 -10.30
C GLU A 73 -14.92 4.36 -10.53
N PRO A 74 -15.78 5.13 -9.85
CA PRO A 74 -15.73 6.58 -9.94
C PRO A 74 -14.40 7.11 -9.39
N PRO A 75 -13.79 8.11 -10.05
CA PRO A 75 -12.54 8.68 -9.59
C PRO A 75 -12.69 9.29 -8.20
N ARG A 76 -11.68 9.08 -7.35
CA ARG A 76 -11.65 9.61 -5.98
C ARG A 76 -10.74 10.84 -5.91
N PRO A 77 -11.03 11.83 -5.04
CA PRO A 77 -10.23 13.07 -4.96
C PRO A 77 -8.74 12.84 -4.68
N LEU A 78 -8.39 11.77 -3.94
CA LEU A 78 -7.00 11.47 -3.54
C LEU A 78 -6.40 10.26 -4.29
N GLY A 79 -7.10 9.73 -5.29
CA GLY A 79 -6.78 8.46 -5.94
C GLY A 79 -7.43 7.24 -5.26
N PRO A 80 -7.18 6.02 -5.77
CA PRO A 80 -7.69 4.80 -5.17
C PRO A 80 -7.23 4.66 -3.71
N ALA A 81 -8.07 4.05 -2.87
CA ALA A 81 -7.68 3.76 -1.49
C ALA A 81 -6.46 2.81 -1.45
N VAL A 82 -5.77 2.75 -0.31
CA VAL A 82 -4.76 1.71 -0.05
C VAL A 82 -5.36 0.45 0.58
N GLY A 83 -6.66 0.50 0.89
CA GLY A 83 -7.49 -0.67 1.17
C GLY A 83 -7.38 -1.17 2.60
N ARG A 84 -7.46 -2.49 2.76
CA ARG A 84 -7.50 -3.17 4.06
C ARG A 84 -6.21 -3.92 4.30
N THR A 85 -5.90 -4.17 5.57
CA THR A 85 -4.71 -4.91 5.96
C THR A 85 -4.77 -6.36 5.50
N PHE A 86 -3.61 -6.96 5.28
CA PHE A 86 -3.48 -8.40 5.18
C PHE A 86 -3.68 -9.07 6.56
N GLU A 87 -3.83 -10.39 6.56
CA GLU A 87 -4.00 -11.16 7.78
C GLU A 87 -2.86 -10.93 8.78
N ASN A 88 -3.21 -10.91 10.07
CA ASN A 88 -2.27 -10.70 11.18
C ASN A 88 -1.53 -9.35 11.17
N ILE A 89 -2.01 -8.38 10.38
CA ILE A 89 -1.53 -7.01 10.34
C ILE A 89 -2.66 -6.06 10.78
N GLU A 90 -2.30 -5.08 11.58
CA GLU A 90 -3.20 -4.06 12.12
C GLU A 90 -2.77 -2.68 11.65
N ILE A 91 -3.74 -1.84 11.33
CA ILE A 91 -3.56 -0.41 11.06
C ILE A 91 -4.46 0.37 12.03
N TYR A 92 -3.87 1.34 12.72
CA TYR A 92 -4.58 2.30 13.55
C TYR A 92 -4.39 3.71 13.01
N ILE A 93 -5.44 4.53 13.11
CA ILE A 93 -5.35 5.98 12.85
C ILE A 93 -5.44 6.67 14.21
N LEU A 94 -4.34 7.28 14.63
CA LEU A 94 -4.14 7.75 16.00
C LEU A 94 -3.94 9.27 16.08
N ASP A 95 -4.27 9.85 17.22
CA ASP A 95 -3.84 11.19 17.62
C ASP A 95 -2.42 11.18 18.27
N SER A 96 -1.91 12.36 18.64
CA SER A 96 -0.58 12.48 19.26
C SER A 96 -0.48 11.89 20.67
N ALA A 97 -1.60 11.52 21.28
CA ALA A 97 -1.67 10.83 22.57
C ALA A 97 -1.91 9.33 22.41
N LEU A 98 -1.79 8.79 21.18
CA LEU A 98 -2.01 7.39 20.84
C LEU A 98 -3.44 6.90 21.15
N ASN A 99 -4.46 7.75 20.94
CA ASN A 99 -5.86 7.34 20.99
C ASN A 99 -6.40 7.09 19.58
N PRO A 100 -7.26 6.06 19.37
CA PRO A 100 -7.88 5.83 18.07
C PRO A 100 -8.83 6.98 17.72
N LEU A 101 -8.70 7.48 16.49
CA LEU A 101 -9.56 8.54 15.98
C LEU A 101 -10.84 7.97 15.34
N PRO A 102 -11.96 8.74 15.38
CA PRO A 102 -13.18 8.36 14.70
C PRO A 102 -13.01 8.22 13.17
N ILE A 103 -13.88 7.43 12.55
CA ILE A 103 -13.90 7.24 11.09
C ILE A 103 -14.01 8.60 10.39
N GLY A 104 -13.11 8.84 9.43
CA GLY A 104 -13.09 10.06 8.60
C GLY A 104 -12.27 11.21 9.17
N VAL A 105 -11.79 11.11 10.43
CA VAL A 105 -10.88 12.10 11.01
C VAL A 105 -9.42 11.77 10.62
N PRO A 106 -8.68 12.70 10.00
CA PRO A 106 -7.27 12.48 9.68
C PRO A 106 -6.40 12.32 10.94
N GLY A 107 -5.45 11.40 10.90
CA GLY A 107 -4.49 11.17 11.98
C GLY A 107 -3.23 10.44 11.49
N GLU A 108 -2.35 10.10 12.42
CA GLU A 108 -1.15 9.33 12.12
C GLU A 108 -1.49 7.85 11.92
N MET A 109 -0.95 7.25 10.86
CA MET A 109 -1.13 5.82 10.59
C MET A 109 -0.04 5.02 11.32
N CYS A 110 -0.44 4.20 12.28
CA CYS A 110 0.45 3.30 13.01
C CYS A 110 0.17 1.84 12.65
N LEU A 111 1.23 1.04 12.60
CA LEU A 111 1.19 -0.37 12.22
C LEU A 111 1.38 -1.27 13.43
N GLY A 112 0.67 -2.39 13.45
CA GLY A 112 0.84 -3.47 14.43
C GLY A 112 0.80 -4.85 13.78
N GLY A 113 1.14 -5.87 14.55
CA GLY A 113 1.07 -7.27 14.14
C GLY A 113 2.41 -7.86 13.68
N ILE A 114 2.34 -8.96 12.92
CA ILE A 114 3.52 -9.80 12.63
C ILE A 114 4.51 -9.18 11.63
N CYS A 115 4.13 -8.09 10.97
CA CYS A 115 4.90 -7.47 9.91
C CYS A 115 5.98 -6.47 10.40
N ILE A 116 5.98 -6.16 11.70
CA ILE A 116 6.83 -5.13 12.28
C ILE A 116 8.29 -5.58 12.33
N ALA A 117 9.18 -4.77 11.76
CA ALA A 117 10.61 -4.99 11.80
C ALA A 117 11.16 -4.95 13.23
N ARG A 118 12.35 -5.53 13.43
CA ARG A 118 13.05 -5.53 14.73
C ARG A 118 13.57 -4.15 15.16
N GLY A 119 13.43 -3.13 14.32
CA GLY A 119 14.03 -1.81 14.49
C GLY A 119 15.13 -1.53 13.47
N TYR A 120 15.84 -0.42 13.69
CA TYR A 120 16.91 0.04 12.82
C TYR A 120 18.28 -0.44 13.31
N LEU A 121 19.08 -1.02 12.41
CA LEU A 121 20.42 -1.51 12.74
C LEU A 121 21.30 -0.36 13.28
N ASN A 122 21.89 -0.57 14.46
CA ASN A 122 22.77 0.38 15.16
C ASN A 122 22.14 1.76 15.43
N GLN A 123 20.81 1.85 15.52
CA GLN A 123 20.07 3.10 15.73
C GLN A 123 18.98 2.91 16.79
N GLU A 124 19.37 2.54 18.01
CA GLU A 124 18.44 2.21 19.11
C GLU A 124 17.51 3.36 19.48
N ASP A 125 18.01 4.61 19.51
CA ASP A 125 17.18 5.78 19.87
C ASP A 125 16.07 6.01 18.85
N ARG A 126 16.39 5.89 17.55
CA ARG A 126 15.41 5.96 16.46
C ARG A 126 14.45 4.77 16.48
N ALA A 127 14.93 3.59 16.88
CA ALA A 127 14.08 2.43 17.03
C ALA A 127 13.06 2.65 18.16
N LYS A 128 13.48 3.14 19.32
CA LYS A 128 12.57 3.47 20.44
C LYS A 128 11.56 4.56 20.10
N GLU A 129 11.94 5.51 19.24
CA GLU A 129 11.03 6.56 18.77
C GLU A 129 9.95 6.02 17.81
N LYS A 130 10.30 5.12 16.89
CA LYS A 130 9.39 4.65 15.83
C LYS A 130 8.69 3.32 16.12
N PHE A 131 9.24 2.50 17.00
CA PHE A 131 8.74 1.19 17.39
C PHE A 131 8.35 1.25 18.87
N VAL A 132 7.14 1.74 19.12
CA VAL A 132 6.59 1.95 20.47
C VAL A 132 5.82 0.72 20.95
N ASP A 133 5.63 0.63 22.27
CA ASP A 133 4.77 -0.40 22.87
C ASP A 133 3.34 -0.27 22.36
N HIS A 134 2.72 -1.41 22.08
CA HIS A 134 1.38 -1.47 21.51
C HIS A 134 0.32 -1.19 22.59
N PRO A 135 -0.39 -0.05 22.59
CA PRO A 135 -1.22 0.36 23.73
C PRO A 135 -2.51 -0.46 23.91
N TYR A 136 -2.92 -1.23 22.90
CA TYR A 136 -4.16 -2.02 22.91
C TYR A 136 -3.96 -3.53 22.99
N ARG A 137 -2.73 -4.01 23.12
CA ARG A 137 -2.41 -5.44 23.23
C ARG A 137 -1.51 -5.63 24.45
N CYS A 138 -1.91 -6.53 25.33
CA CYS A 138 -1.12 -6.96 26.49
C CYS A 138 -0.11 -8.03 26.09
#